data_AF-A0A3L7W0C2-F1
#
_entry.id   AF-A0A3L7W0C2-F1
#
_cell.length_a   1.000
_cell.length_b   1.000
_cell.length_c   1.000
_cell.angle_alpha   90.00
_cell.angle_beta   90.00
_cell.angle_gamma   90.00
#
_symmetry.space_group_name_H-M   'P 1'
#
loop_
_entity.id
_entity.type
_entity.pdbx_description
1 polymer ?
#
loop_
_entity_poly.entity_id
_entity_poly.type
_entity_poly.pdbx_seq_one_letter_code
_entity_poly.pdbx_strand_id
1 'polypeptide(L)'
;MSRFVDRGATVAAIVGIGMALTIAVSFLMVIPIDPAYLAFAPLSGLLIGWYGNQRAEPLRGRLGRIVANAAWSGAWTAFSFAVLFLAVKLFFFSLDPGYRDERQGGSLRCAAGPACVYARYLAAEDGVATLTAAGVSDVAGFTDWYWSGQMGSARLIVGSTMIFSLVGGLLYTFGAPRTPADRRSVAAPPAPPVTPPSL
;
A
#
# COMPACT_ATOMS: atom_id res chain seq x y z
N MET A 1 31.96 -3.21 0.36
CA MET A 1 30.62 -3.70 -0.01
C MET A 1 29.62 -2.55 0.04
N SER A 2 29.20 -2.01 -1.11
CA SER A 2 28.09 -1.05 -1.12
C SER A 2 26.79 -1.83 -0.97
N ARG A 3 26.06 -1.62 0.13
CA ARG A 3 24.71 -2.15 0.29
C ARG A 3 23.80 -1.51 -0.77
N PHE A 4 22.91 -2.31 -1.37
CA PHE A 4 21.92 -1.82 -2.33
C PHE A 4 20.85 -0.93 -1.66
N VAL A 5 20.57 -1.19 -0.38
CA VAL A 5 19.59 -0.48 0.46
C VAL A 5 20.27 -0.01 1.75
N ASP A 6 19.93 1.20 2.20
CA ASP A 6 20.45 1.76 3.46
C ASP A 6 19.67 1.20 4.67
N ARG A 7 20.32 1.08 5.85
CA ARG A 7 19.68 0.50 7.05
C ARG A 7 18.40 1.24 7.46
N GLY A 8 18.34 2.55 7.24
CA GLY A 8 17.17 3.37 7.53
C GLY A 8 15.91 2.91 6.79
N ALA A 9 16.07 2.45 5.54
CA ALA A 9 14.96 1.91 4.75
C ALA A 9 14.48 0.55 5.27
N THR A 10 15.38 -0.29 5.80
CA THR A 10 14.99 -1.55 6.47
C THR A 10 14.21 -1.28 7.76
N VAL A 11 14.64 -0.31 8.56
CA VAL A 11 13.88 0.11 9.76
C VAL A 11 12.50 0.63 9.37
N ALA A 12 12.41 1.44 8.31
CA ALA A 12 11.14 1.92 7.78
C ALA A 12 10.25 0.77 7.28
N ALA A 13 10.80 -0.25 6.62
CA ALA A 13 10.04 -1.42 6.24
C ALA A 13 9.35 -2.08 7.46
N ILE A 14 10.08 -2.27 8.57
CA ILE A 14 9.52 -2.84 9.80
C ILE A 14 8.40 -1.97 10.38
N VAL A 15 8.58 -0.64 10.39
CA VAL A 15 7.53 0.30 10.81
C VAL A 15 6.30 0.20 9.90
N GLY A 16 6.51 0.09 8.58
CA GLY A 16 5.46 -0.08 7.60
C GLY A 16 4.64 -1.36 7.80
N ILE A 17 5.29 -2.47 8.16
CA ILE A 17 4.62 -3.72 8.54
C ILE A 17 3.71 -3.49 9.76
N GLY A 18 4.23 -2.83 10.81
CA GLY A 18 3.46 -2.53 12.01
C GLY A 18 2.24 -1.64 11.73
N MET A 19 2.39 -0.63 10.88
CA MET A 19 1.30 0.24 10.45
C MET A 19 0.24 -0.52 9.63
N ALA A 20 0.65 -1.40 8.71
CA ALA A 20 -0.28 -2.25 7.96
C ALA A 20 -1.11 -3.14 8.90
N LEU A 21 -0.47 -3.72 9.91
CA LEU A 21 -1.12 -4.58 10.91
C LEU A 21 -2.16 -3.80 11.72
N THR A 22 -1.81 -2.64 12.27
CA THR A 22 -2.76 -1.85 13.07
C THR A 22 -3.97 -1.41 12.25
N ILE A 23 -3.74 -1.00 11.00
CA ILE A 23 -4.81 -0.58 10.08
C ILE A 23 -5.69 -1.77 9.69
N ALA A 24 -5.11 -2.95 9.45
CA ALA A 24 -5.89 -4.15 9.11
C ALA A 24 -6.79 -4.61 10.26
N VAL A 25 -6.24 -4.67 11.48
CA VAL A 25 -7.02 -5.01 12.66
C VAL A 25 -8.16 -4.00 12.86
N SER A 26 -7.89 -2.70 12.70
CA SER A 26 -8.87 -1.66 12.94
C SER A 26 -9.98 -1.61 11.87
N PHE A 27 -9.60 -1.61 10.58
CA PHE A 27 -10.50 -1.28 9.46
C PHE A 27 -10.88 -2.46 8.56
N LEU A 28 -10.40 -3.67 8.86
CA LEU A 28 -10.91 -4.89 8.20
C LEU A 28 -11.52 -5.85 9.22
N MET A 29 -10.90 -5.99 10.39
CA MET A 29 -11.34 -6.97 11.38
C MET A 29 -12.37 -6.41 12.37
N VAL A 30 -12.11 -5.25 12.97
CA VAL A 30 -13.04 -4.63 13.94
C VAL A 30 -14.18 -3.90 13.22
N ILE A 31 -13.83 -3.07 12.23
CA ILE A 31 -14.80 -2.32 11.43
C ILE A 31 -14.59 -2.73 9.98
N PRO A 32 -15.49 -3.48 9.34
CA PRO A 32 -15.26 -3.99 7.98
C PRO A 32 -15.46 -2.88 6.93
N ILE A 33 -14.52 -1.94 6.82
CA ILE A 33 -14.58 -0.80 5.90
C ILE A 33 -13.43 -0.91 4.89
N ASP A 34 -13.65 -1.68 3.83
CA ASP A 34 -12.70 -1.83 2.72
C ASP A 34 -12.24 -0.48 2.13
N PRO A 35 -13.11 0.53 1.91
CA PRO A 35 -12.69 1.82 1.36
C PRO A 35 -11.64 2.54 2.22
N ALA A 36 -11.73 2.41 3.55
CA ALA A 36 -10.76 3.01 4.45
C ALA A 36 -9.40 2.34 4.28
N TYR A 37 -9.38 1.01 4.20
CA TYR A 37 -8.15 0.24 3.97
C TYR A 37 -7.47 0.62 2.64
N LEU A 38 -8.28 0.76 1.58
CA LEU A 38 -7.81 1.19 0.26
C LEU A 38 -7.27 2.61 0.25
N ALA A 39 -7.80 3.52 1.08
CA ALA A 39 -7.29 4.87 1.22
C ALA A 39 -6.01 4.93 2.06
N PHE A 40 -5.92 4.13 3.13
CA PHE A 40 -4.76 4.15 4.02
C PHE A 40 -3.52 3.49 3.42
N ALA A 41 -3.68 2.49 2.55
CA ALA A 41 -2.57 1.83 1.87
C ALA A 41 -1.65 2.82 1.08
N PRO A 42 -2.16 3.67 0.16
CA PRO A 42 -1.32 4.65 -0.54
C PRO A 42 -0.76 5.72 0.40
N LEU A 43 -1.53 6.21 1.37
CA LEU A 43 -1.03 7.19 2.36
C LEU A 43 0.14 6.62 3.19
N SER A 44 0.03 5.35 3.57
CA SER A 44 1.08 4.61 4.27
C SER A 44 2.32 4.45 3.40
N GLY A 45 2.13 4.13 2.10
CA GLY A 45 3.20 4.12 1.11
C GLY A 45 3.94 5.45 1.07
N LEU A 46 3.22 6.55 0.86
CA LEU A 46 3.79 7.91 0.82
C LEU A 46 4.65 8.19 2.05
N LEU A 47 4.09 7.93 3.23
CA LEU A 47 4.76 8.19 4.49
C LEU A 47 6.03 7.34 4.63
N ILE A 48 5.99 6.06 4.28
CA ILE A 48 7.13 5.16 4.47
C ILE A 48 8.25 5.36 3.45
N GLY A 49 7.91 5.77 2.24
CA GLY A 49 8.89 6.16 1.22
C GLY A 49 9.66 7.41 1.62
N TRP A 50 8.96 8.39 2.22
CA TRP A 50 9.60 9.58 2.77
C TRP A 50 10.39 9.28 4.04
N TYR A 51 9.79 8.58 5.01
CA TYR A 51 10.39 8.25 6.31
C TYR A 51 11.63 7.36 6.17
N GLY A 52 11.62 6.38 5.26
CA GLY A 52 12.78 5.53 5.00
C GLY A 52 14.00 6.31 4.50
N ASN A 53 13.76 7.32 3.67
CA ASN A 53 14.82 8.21 3.22
C ASN A 53 15.26 9.21 4.30
N GLN A 54 14.34 9.73 5.12
CA GLN A 54 14.72 10.52 6.30
C GLN A 54 15.63 9.74 7.25
N ARG A 55 15.35 8.45 7.49
CA ARG A 55 16.19 7.60 8.34
C ARG A 55 17.51 7.19 7.71
N ALA A 56 17.59 7.15 6.38
CA ALA A 56 18.79 6.78 5.65
C ALA A 56 19.71 7.98 5.34
N GLU A 57 19.15 9.19 5.37
CA GLU A 57 19.82 10.46 5.05
C GLU A 57 20.65 10.46 3.74
N PRO A 58 20.13 9.91 2.62
CA PRO A 58 20.87 9.93 1.37
C PRO A 58 20.99 11.35 0.81
N LEU A 59 22.15 11.65 0.22
CA LEU A 59 22.41 12.93 -0.43
C LEU A 59 21.48 13.13 -1.65
N ARG A 60 21.07 14.39 -1.88
CA ARG A 60 20.17 14.79 -2.98
C ARG A 60 20.60 14.29 -4.37
N GLY A 61 21.91 14.25 -4.64
CA GLY A 61 22.48 13.79 -5.90
C GLY A 61 22.48 12.26 -6.10
N ARG A 62 21.98 11.48 -5.14
CA ARG A 62 21.94 10.01 -5.21
C ARG A 62 20.51 9.49 -5.40
N LEU A 63 19.84 9.97 -6.45
CA LEU A 63 18.44 9.60 -6.76
C LEU A 63 18.23 8.09 -6.82
N GLY A 64 19.17 7.33 -7.39
CA GLY A 64 19.10 5.86 -7.42
C GLY A 64 18.99 5.23 -6.02
N ARG A 65 19.66 5.78 -5.00
CA ARG A 65 19.52 5.31 -3.62
C ARG A 65 18.19 5.71 -3.00
N ILE A 66 17.74 6.94 -3.27
CA ILE A 66 16.45 7.43 -2.75
C ILE A 66 15.30 6.57 -3.25
N VAL A 67 15.32 6.26 -4.55
CA VAL A 67 14.36 5.36 -5.20
C VAL A 67 14.49 3.93 -4.66
N ALA A 68 15.71 3.39 -4.53
CA ALA A 68 15.90 2.04 -3.99
C ALA A 68 15.40 1.90 -2.55
N ASN A 69 15.67 2.89 -1.69
CA ASN A 69 15.20 2.92 -0.31
C ASN A 69 13.67 3.01 -0.23
N ALA A 70 13.05 3.90 -1.02
CA ALA A 70 11.60 4.05 -1.07
C ALA A 70 10.89 2.82 -1.66
N ALA A 71 11.47 2.20 -2.70
CA ALA A 71 10.97 0.97 -3.27
C ALA A 71 11.04 -0.17 -2.25
N TRP A 72 12.15 -0.28 -1.51
CA TRP A 72 12.33 -1.32 -0.50
C TRP A 72 11.34 -1.21 0.67
N SER A 73 11.25 -0.03 1.29
CA SER A 73 10.29 0.18 2.39
C SER A 73 8.84 0.08 1.91
N GLY A 74 8.56 0.61 0.73
CA GLY A 74 7.27 0.49 0.06
C GLY A 74 6.87 -0.95 -0.22
N ALA A 75 7.78 -1.79 -0.71
CA ALA A 75 7.49 -3.18 -1.10
C ALA A 75 7.05 -4.02 0.10
N TRP A 76 7.78 -3.94 1.22
CA TRP A 76 7.40 -4.66 2.44
C TRP A 76 6.10 -4.17 3.04
N THR A 77 5.85 -2.86 2.97
CA THR A 77 4.59 -2.26 3.42
C THR A 77 3.43 -2.74 2.55
N ALA A 78 3.55 -2.59 1.23
CA ALA A 78 2.58 -3.03 0.23
C ALA A 78 2.25 -4.52 0.34
N PHE A 79 3.29 -5.36 0.45
CA PHE A 79 3.15 -6.79 0.64
C PHE A 79 2.37 -7.11 1.91
N SER A 80 2.70 -6.44 3.03
CA SER A 80 2.00 -6.65 4.30
C SER A 80 0.54 -6.26 4.23
N PHE A 81 0.22 -5.11 3.63
CA PHE A 81 -1.16 -4.70 3.38
C PHE A 81 -1.92 -5.74 2.57
N ALA A 82 -1.34 -6.24 1.48
CA ALA A 82 -1.99 -7.23 0.62
C ALA A 82 -2.21 -8.58 1.33
N VAL A 83 -1.20 -9.08 2.05
CA VAL A 83 -1.32 -10.35 2.79
C VAL A 83 -2.36 -10.24 3.90
N LEU A 84 -2.35 -9.16 4.67
CA LEU A 84 -3.33 -8.96 5.74
C LEU A 84 -4.74 -8.80 5.19
N PHE A 85 -4.91 -8.07 4.08
CA PHE A 85 -6.19 -7.98 3.38
C PHE A 85 -6.72 -9.36 2.99
N LEU A 86 -5.92 -10.15 2.27
CA LEU A 86 -6.31 -11.48 1.82
C LEU A 86 -6.55 -12.43 2.99
N ALA A 87 -5.74 -12.36 4.05
CA ALA A 87 -5.90 -13.20 5.24
C ALA A 87 -7.21 -12.91 5.97
N VAL A 88 -7.57 -11.64 6.15
CA VAL A 88 -8.85 -11.26 6.78
C VAL A 88 -10.03 -11.68 5.90
N LYS A 89 -9.94 -11.47 4.58
CA LYS A 89 -10.96 -11.94 3.64
C LYS A 89 -11.11 -13.46 3.69
N LEU A 90 -10.00 -14.20 3.74
CA LEU A 90 -10.00 -15.66 3.88
C LEU A 90 -10.69 -16.10 5.17
N PHE A 91 -10.38 -15.43 6.28
CA PHE A 91 -10.96 -15.73 7.59
C PHE A 91 -12.48 -15.60 7.56
N PHE A 92 -13.02 -14.46 7.12
CA PHE A 92 -14.46 -14.26 7.05
C PHE A 92 -15.14 -15.12 5.97
N PHE A 93 -14.48 -15.34 4.84
CA PHE A 93 -15.01 -16.18 3.77
C PHE A 93 -15.14 -17.65 4.20
N SER A 94 -14.16 -18.16 4.97
CA SER A 94 -14.11 -19.56 5.38
C SER A 94 -14.98 -19.84 6.62
N LEU A 95 -15.23 -18.83 7.45
CA LEU A 95 -15.86 -18.99 8.75
C LEU A 95 -17.23 -18.33 8.88
N ASP A 96 -17.83 -17.78 7.81
CA ASP A 96 -19.17 -17.17 7.87
C ASP A 96 -20.21 -18.22 8.29
N PRO A 97 -20.84 -18.11 9.48
CA PRO A 97 -21.84 -19.06 9.92
C PRO A 97 -23.23 -18.77 9.35
N GLY A 98 -23.38 -17.73 8.50
CA GLY A 98 -24.67 -17.27 7.99
C GLY A 98 -25.44 -16.41 8.99
N TYR A 99 -24.83 -16.02 10.12
CA TYR A 99 -25.49 -15.20 11.13
C TYR A 99 -25.83 -13.81 10.57
N ARG A 100 -27.09 -13.42 10.77
CA ARG A 100 -27.66 -12.10 10.51
C ARG A 100 -28.66 -11.82 11.63
N ASP A 101 -28.76 -10.57 12.05
CA ASP A 101 -29.78 -10.18 13.02
C ASP A 101 -31.18 -10.21 12.38
N GLU A 102 -32.22 -10.21 13.22
CA GLU A 102 -33.61 -10.23 12.76
C GLU A 102 -33.95 -9.02 11.89
N ARG A 103 -33.30 -7.86 12.13
CA ARG A 103 -33.47 -6.65 11.31
C ARG A 103 -32.96 -6.83 9.88
N GLN A 104 -31.98 -7.71 9.68
CA GLN A 104 -31.45 -8.09 8.38
C GLN A 104 -32.11 -9.36 7.82
N GLY A 105 -33.25 -9.81 8.35
CA GLY A 105 -33.99 -10.96 7.84
C GLY A 105 -33.62 -12.32 8.47
N GLY A 106 -32.88 -12.30 9.60
CA GLY A 106 -32.55 -13.50 10.36
C GLY A 106 -31.46 -14.36 9.73
N SER A 107 -30.99 -15.36 10.48
CA SER A 107 -29.85 -16.20 10.09
C SER A 107 -30.14 -17.04 8.84
N LEU A 108 -29.15 -17.16 7.96
CA LEU A 108 -29.23 -17.94 6.72
C LEU A 108 -29.10 -19.43 7.00
N ARG A 109 -29.84 -20.26 6.25
CA ARG A 109 -29.71 -21.72 6.28
C ARG A 109 -28.76 -22.19 5.18
N CYS A 110 -27.49 -22.37 5.54
CA CYS A 110 -26.39 -22.71 4.64
C CYS A 110 -25.29 -23.47 5.40
N ALA A 111 -24.40 -24.13 4.67
CA ALA A 111 -23.17 -24.65 5.25
C ALA A 111 -22.21 -23.47 5.53
N ALA A 112 -21.57 -23.48 6.70
CA ALA A 112 -20.64 -22.42 7.10
C ALA A 112 -19.51 -22.24 6.08
N GLY A 113 -19.07 -20.99 5.90
CA GLY A 113 -18.04 -20.61 4.95
C GLY A 113 -18.62 -20.19 3.59
N PRO A 114 -18.05 -20.66 2.44
CA PRO A 114 -18.36 -20.12 1.11
C PRO A 114 -19.84 -20.15 0.73
N ALA A 115 -20.57 -21.19 1.16
CA ALA A 115 -22.00 -21.32 0.85
C ALA A 115 -22.85 -20.27 1.58
N CYS A 116 -22.49 -19.90 2.82
CA CYS A 116 -23.17 -18.81 3.53
C CYS A 116 -22.84 -17.43 2.96
N VAL A 117 -21.60 -17.20 2.52
CA VAL A 117 -21.24 -15.96 1.82
C VAL A 117 -22.00 -15.84 0.51
N TYR A 118 -22.08 -16.92 -0.28
CA TYR A 118 -22.86 -16.94 -1.52
C TYR A 118 -24.34 -16.64 -1.27
N ALA A 119 -24.96 -17.30 -0.28
CA ALA A 119 -26.34 -17.05 0.11
C ALA A 119 -26.56 -15.59 0.56
N ARG A 120 -25.58 -14.99 1.22
CA ARG A 120 -25.61 -13.57 1.63
C ARG A 120 -25.59 -12.64 0.41
N TYR A 121 -24.79 -12.94 -0.61
CA TYR A 121 -24.79 -12.20 -1.88
C TYR A 121 -26.13 -12.35 -2.61
N LEU A 122 -26.70 -13.55 -2.70
CA LEU A 122 -28.02 -13.74 -3.32
C LEU A 122 -29.12 -12.95 -2.61
N ALA A 123 -29.02 -12.83 -1.28
CA ALA A 123 -29.96 -12.09 -0.45
C ALA A 123 -29.68 -10.58 -0.37
N ALA A 124 -28.63 -10.08 -1.03
CA ALA A 124 -28.33 -8.66 -1.13
C ALA A 124 -29.16 -8.00 -2.24
N GLU A 125 -29.40 -6.70 -2.10
CA GLU A 125 -29.99 -5.89 -3.18
C GLU A 125 -29.11 -5.98 -4.44
N ASP A 126 -29.73 -6.25 -5.58
CA ASP A 126 -29.08 -6.53 -6.88
C ASP A 126 -28.09 -7.71 -6.93
N GLY A 127 -27.99 -8.49 -5.86
CA GLY A 127 -27.02 -9.58 -5.77
C GLY A 127 -27.21 -10.67 -6.82
N VAL A 128 -28.46 -11.11 -7.03
CA VAL A 128 -28.80 -12.09 -8.08
C VAL A 128 -28.45 -11.56 -9.47
N ALA A 129 -28.80 -10.31 -9.76
CA ALA A 129 -28.52 -9.69 -11.06
C ALA A 129 -27.00 -9.57 -11.30
N THR A 130 -26.25 -9.16 -10.27
CA THR A 130 -24.78 -9.03 -10.31
C THR A 130 -24.12 -10.38 -10.58
N LEU A 131 -24.52 -11.43 -9.85
CA LEU A 131 -23.98 -12.78 -10.02
C LEU A 131 -24.34 -13.37 -11.39
N THR A 132 -25.57 -13.16 -11.84
CA THR A 132 -26.02 -13.61 -13.17
C THR A 132 -25.23 -12.91 -14.29
N ALA A 133 -25.00 -11.60 -14.18
CA ALA A 133 -24.20 -10.84 -15.13
C ALA A 133 -22.72 -11.31 -15.15
N ALA A 134 -22.22 -11.80 -14.03
CA ALA A 134 -20.89 -12.40 -13.92
C ALA A 134 -20.84 -13.88 -14.36
N GLY A 135 -21.96 -14.48 -14.76
CA GLY A 135 -22.05 -15.90 -15.13
C GLY A 135 -21.96 -16.87 -13.94
N VAL A 136 -22.21 -16.39 -12.72
CA VAL A 136 -22.12 -17.17 -11.48
C VAL A 136 -23.49 -17.73 -11.10
N SER A 137 -23.61 -19.06 -11.10
CA SER A 137 -24.86 -19.77 -10.78
C SER A 137 -24.72 -20.79 -9.64
N ASP A 138 -23.51 -21.01 -9.12
CA ASP A 138 -23.25 -21.93 -8.02
C ASP A 138 -22.14 -21.43 -7.08
N VAL A 139 -21.91 -22.16 -5.99
CA VAL A 139 -20.93 -21.81 -4.95
C VAL A 139 -19.49 -21.88 -5.48
N ALA A 140 -19.20 -22.79 -6.41
CA ALA A 140 -17.85 -22.96 -6.96
C ALA A 140 -17.48 -21.75 -7.84
N GLY A 141 -18.34 -21.42 -8.81
CA GLY A 141 -18.20 -20.23 -9.64
C GLY A 141 -18.20 -18.94 -8.82
N PHE A 142 -18.99 -18.87 -7.74
CA PHE A 142 -18.95 -17.73 -6.82
C PHE A 142 -17.60 -17.62 -6.12
N THR A 143 -17.04 -18.73 -5.67
CA THR A 143 -15.74 -18.75 -4.98
C THR A 143 -14.64 -18.22 -5.90
N ASP A 144 -14.60 -18.68 -7.14
CA ASP A 144 -13.62 -18.23 -8.13
C ASP A 144 -13.79 -16.74 -8.46
N TRP A 145 -15.03 -16.31 -8.69
CA TRP A 145 -15.36 -14.90 -8.94
C TRP A 145 -14.97 -14.00 -7.76
N TYR A 146 -15.30 -14.40 -6.54
CA TYR A 146 -15.00 -13.66 -5.32
C TYR A 146 -13.49 -13.48 -5.16
N TRP A 147 -12.71 -14.56 -5.27
CA TRP A 147 -11.26 -14.51 -5.08
C TRP A 147 -10.54 -13.78 -6.22
N SER A 148 -11.04 -13.87 -7.45
CA SER A 148 -10.56 -13.01 -8.54
C SER A 148 -10.73 -11.52 -8.19
N GLY A 149 -11.88 -11.15 -7.64
CA GLY A 149 -12.15 -9.81 -7.13
C GLY A 149 -11.19 -9.39 -6.01
N GLN A 150 -11.02 -10.24 -4.99
CA GLN A 150 -10.09 -9.95 -3.86
C GLN A 150 -8.64 -9.82 -4.34
N MET A 151 -8.21 -10.63 -5.30
CA MET A 151 -6.89 -10.52 -5.91
C MET A 151 -6.73 -9.21 -6.70
N GLY A 152 -7.79 -8.75 -7.38
CA GLY A 152 -7.85 -7.43 -8.01
C GLY A 152 -7.62 -6.30 -7.00
N SER A 153 -8.34 -6.31 -5.88
CA SER A 153 -8.18 -5.33 -4.80
C SER A 153 -6.79 -5.40 -4.17
N ALA A 154 -6.24 -6.60 -3.93
CA ALA A 154 -4.90 -6.76 -3.41
C ALA A 154 -3.82 -6.19 -4.36
N ARG A 155 -3.98 -6.39 -5.67
CA ARG A 155 -3.09 -5.78 -6.69
C ARG A 155 -3.19 -4.25 -6.66
N LEU A 156 -4.39 -3.70 -6.49
CA LEU A 156 -4.60 -2.26 -6.40
C LEU A 156 -3.91 -1.70 -5.14
N ILE A 157 -4.04 -2.38 -4.00
CA ILE A 157 -3.34 -2.05 -2.74
C ILE A 157 -1.82 -2.04 -2.96
N VAL A 158 -1.28 -3.10 -3.58
CA VAL A 158 0.17 -3.18 -3.84
C VAL A 158 0.62 -2.04 -4.75
N GLY A 159 -0.06 -1.87 -5.88
CA GLY A 159 0.27 -0.86 -6.89
C GLY A 159 0.22 0.56 -6.31
N SER A 160 -0.87 0.91 -5.62
CA SER A 160 -1.05 2.24 -5.06
C SER A 160 -0.04 2.54 -3.94
N THR A 161 0.19 1.59 -3.04
CA THR A 161 1.19 1.72 -1.96
C THR A 161 2.60 1.91 -2.52
N MET A 162 2.96 1.13 -3.54
CA MET A 162 4.27 1.23 -4.20
C MET A 162 4.45 2.58 -4.90
N ILE A 163 3.47 2.99 -5.71
CA ILE A 163 3.50 4.28 -6.42
C ILE A 163 3.68 5.42 -5.42
N PHE A 164 2.86 5.45 -4.37
CA PHE A 164 2.93 6.52 -3.38
C PHE A 164 4.21 6.46 -2.55
N SER A 165 4.76 5.27 -2.26
CA SER A 165 6.08 5.17 -1.64
C SER A 165 7.17 5.82 -2.49
N LEU A 166 7.17 5.56 -3.80
CA LEU A 166 8.10 6.24 -4.71
C LEU A 166 7.88 7.75 -4.72
N VAL A 167 6.63 8.22 -4.75
CA VAL A 167 6.31 9.66 -4.61
C VAL A 167 6.86 10.22 -3.30
N GLY A 168 6.71 9.52 -2.18
CA GLY A 168 7.25 9.93 -0.88
C GLY A 168 8.77 10.04 -0.88
N GLY A 169 9.45 9.10 -1.54
CA GLY A 169 10.90 9.18 -1.77
C GLY A 169 11.30 10.37 -2.64
N LEU A 170 10.53 10.67 -3.69
CA LEU A 170 10.78 11.85 -4.53
C LEU A 170 10.56 13.14 -3.77
N LEU A 171 9.50 13.23 -2.94
CA LEU A 171 9.24 14.39 -2.09
C LEU A 171 10.38 14.65 -1.09
N TYR A 172 11.03 13.58 -0.59
CA TYR A 172 12.21 13.73 0.27
C TYR A 172 13.35 14.50 -0.41
N THR A 173 13.52 14.38 -1.74
CA THR A 173 14.61 15.06 -2.47
C THR A 173 14.54 16.58 -2.34
N PHE A 174 13.38 17.17 -2.05
CA PHE A 174 13.24 18.61 -1.87
C PHE A 174 13.93 19.13 -0.60
N GLY A 175 13.99 18.30 0.45
CA GLY A 175 14.66 18.60 1.73
C GLY A 175 16.01 17.92 1.92
N ALA A 176 16.43 17.06 0.99
CA ALA A 176 17.65 16.26 1.14
C ALA A 176 18.94 17.10 1.17
N PRO A 177 19.96 16.72 1.97
CA PRO A 177 21.25 17.40 2.01
C PRO A 177 21.94 17.43 0.63
N ARG A 178 22.45 18.61 0.25
CA ARG A 178 23.17 18.81 -1.02
C ARG A 178 24.55 18.14 -1.02
N THR A 179 24.99 17.73 -2.19
CA THR A 179 26.34 17.18 -2.37
C THR A 179 27.42 18.27 -2.21
N PRO A 180 28.67 17.92 -1.88
CA PRO A 180 29.78 18.88 -1.83
C PRO A 180 30.05 19.60 -3.16
N ALA A 181 29.80 18.95 -4.29
CA ALA A 181 29.92 19.55 -5.63
C ALA A 181 28.92 20.70 -5.80
N ASP A 182 27.67 20.49 -5.40
CA ASP A 182 26.59 21.49 -5.42
C ASP A 182 26.89 22.72 -4.54
N ARG A 183 27.61 22.50 -3.43
CA ARG A 183 28.04 23.57 -2.51
C ARG A 183 29.12 24.46 -3.12
N ARG A 184 30.03 23.92 -3.94
CA ARG A 184 31.11 24.69 -4.58
C ARG A 184 30.59 25.57 -5.72
N SER A 185 29.58 25.12 -6.44
CA SER A 185 28.96 25.89 -7.53
C SER A 185 28.32 27.20 -7.06
N VAL A 186 27.78 27.20 -5.84
CA VAL A 186 27.12 28.39 -5.23
C VAL A 186 28.14 29.30 -4.52
N ALA A 187 29.27 28.75 -4.08
CA ALA A 187 30.27 29.47 -3.32
C ALA A 187 31.40 30.10 -4.17
N ALA A 188 31.37 29.93 -5.50
CA ALA A 188 32.36 30.56 -6.38
C ALA A 188 32.16 32.09 -6.37
N PRO A 189 33.13 32.89 -5.89
CA PRO A 189 33.05 34.35 -5.99
C PRO A 189 33.04 34.76 -7.47
N PRO A 190 32.39 35.90 -7.83
CA PRO A 190 32.42 36.40 -9.19
C PRO A 190 33.88 36.63 -9.63
N ALA A 191 34.18 36.27 -10.88
CA ALA A 191 35.51 36.45 -11.44
C ALA A 191 35.93 37.94 -11.33
N PRO A 192 37.18 38.23 -10.94
CA PRO A 192 37.65 39.60 -10.85
C PRO A 192 37.55 40.28 -12.23
N PRO A 193 37.23 41.59 -12.29
CA PRO A 193 37.14 42.32 -13.55
C PRO A 193 38.49 42.27 -14.28
N VAL A 194 38.45 41.88 -15.56
CA VAL A 194 39.62 41.87 -16.43
C VAL A 194 40.00 43.33 -16.71
N THR A 195 41.09 43.80 -16.11
CA THR A 195 41.65 45.12 -16.44
C THR A 195 42.32 45.04 -17.81
N PRO A 196 41.96 45.92 -18.77
CA PRO A 196 42.64 45.96 -20.06
C PRO A 196 44.11 46.37 -19.89
N PRO A 197 45.01 45.89 -20.76
CA PRO A 197 46.43 46.24 -20.68
C PRO A 197 46.61 47.75 -20.91
N SER A 198 47.32 48.39 -19.99
CA SER A 198 47.77 49.78 -20.13
C SER A 198 48.83 49.85 -21.24
N LEU A 199 48.54 50.65 -22.28
CA LEU A 199 49.47 51.06 -23.33
C LEU A 199 50.53 52.03 -22.80
#